data_AF-R4QSQ1-F1
#
_entry.id   AF-R4QSQ1-F1
#
_cell.length_a   1.000
_cell.length_b   1.000
_cell.length_c   1.000
_cell.angle_alpha   90.00
_cell.angle_beta   90.00
_cell.angle_gamma   90.00
#
_symmetry.space_group_name_H-M   'P 1'
#
loop_
_entity.id
_entity.type
_entity.pdbx_description
1 polymer ?
#
loop_
_entity_poly.entity_id
_entity_poly.type
_entity_poly.pdbx_seq_one_letter_code
_entity_poly.pdbx_strand_id
1 'polypeptide(L)'
;MSFFFLGAYASHRSIYLIKFLASRWIWLLAPIVIGTSIATAMYELKFGPNWTALSFAGVIFFSAMAQRIENTGISAVVIWVGQRSIVFYVSHAIFIVLTYDVLSYLGVTSYAAAASAAISFALLGGCALAVWKEIWKLASWLFSLPGLRPRLQTVRPT
;
A
#
# COMPACT_ATOMS: atom_id res chain seq x y z
N MET A 1 0.90 -8.75 -10.20
CA MET A 1 2.05 -8.53 -11.13
C MET A 1 1.63 -7.86 -12.43
N SER A 2 0.58 -8.32 -13.12
CA SER A 2 0.05 -7.71 -14.35
C SER A 2 -0.29 -6.21 -14.22
N PHE A 3 -0.88 -5.79 -13.09
CA PHE A 3 -1.25 -4.38 -12.86
C PHE A 3 -0.07 -3.40 -12.75
N PHE A 4 1.11 -3.85 -12.30
CA PHE A 4 2.29 -2.98 -12.18
C PHE A 4 2.87 -2.63 -13.56
N PHE A 5 3.02 -3.63 -14.43
CA PHE A 5 3.45 -3.43 -15.83
C PHE A 5 2.39 -2.72 -16.66
N LEU A 6 1.10 -2.98 -16.41
CA LEU A 6 -0.01 -2.25 -17.02
C LEU A 6 0.01 -0.76 -16.62
N GLY A 7 0.33 -0.45 -15.36
CA GLY A 7 0.53 0.92 -14.88
C GLY A 7 1.71 1.62 -15.56
N ALA A 8 2.85 0.92 -15.70
CA ALA A 8 4.01 1.44 -16.41
C ALA A 8 3.73 1.70 -17.91
N TYR A 9 3.00 0.80 -18.57
CA TYR A 9 2.56 0.98 -19.97
C TYR A 9 1.53 2.11 -20.13
N ALA A 10 0.57 2.20 -19.20
CA ALA A 10 -0.45 3.26 -19.20
C ALA A 10 0.12 4.65 -18.90
N SER A 11 1.32 4.74 -18.29
CA SER A 11 1.99 6.00 -17.99
C SER A 11 2.23 6.86 -19.24
N HIS A 12 2.49 6.25 -20.40
CA HIS A 12 2.70 6.97 -21.67
C HIS A 12 1.42 7.62 -22.24
N ARG A 13 0.22 7.19 -21.83
CA ARG A 13 -1.07 7.79 -22.23
C ARG A 13 -1.80 8.48 -21.06
N SER A 14 -1.09 8.73 -19.95
CA SER A 14 -1.66 9.09 -18.66
C SER A 14 -2.13 10.54 -18.50
N ILE A 15 -1.90 11.43 -19.47
CA ILE A 15 -2.22 12.86 -19.33
C ILE A 15 -3.71 13.09 -19.01
N TYR A 16 -4.61 12.36 -19.67
CA TYR A 16 -6.05 12.46 -19.40
C TYR A 16 -6.42 11.88 -18.03
N LEU A 17 -5.78 10.79 -17.64
CA LEU A 17 -5.98 10.18 -16.32
C LEU A 17 -5.52 11.13 -15.21
N ILE A 18 -4.34 11.74 -15.36
CA ILE A 18 -3.80 12.72 -14.41
C ILE A 18 -4.71 13.95 -14.31
N LYS A 19 -5.20 14.49 -15.44
CA LYS A 19 -6.19 15.58 -15.44
C LYS A 19 -7.48 15.20 -14.73
N PHE A 20 -7.96 13.97 -14.94
CA PHE A 20 -9.16 13.46 -14.29
C PHE A 20 -8.97 13.30 -12.78
N LEU A 21 -7.84 12.73 -12.34
CA LEU A 21 -7.49 12.58 -10.92
C LEU A 21 -7.31 13.93 -10.21
N ALA A 22 -6.82 14.95 -10.92
CA ALA A 22 -6.69 16.32 -10.42
C ALA A 22 -8.05 17.07 -10.31
N SER A 23 -9.12 16.54 -10.89
CA SER A 23 -10.45 17.15 -10.88
C SER A 23 -11.03 17.25 -9.46
N ARG A 24 -11.77 18.33 -9.18
CA ARG A 24 -12.52 18.49 -7.91
C ARG A 24 -13.69 17.51 -7.80
N TRP A 25 -14.22 17.05 -8.93
CA TRP A 25 -15.35 16.13 -9.01
C TRP A 25 -15.01 14.72 -8.50
N ILE A 26 -13.73 14.39 -8.38
CA ILE A 26 -13.28 13.09 -7.87
C ILE A 26 -13.78 12.80 -6.45
N TRP A 27 -14.05 13.84 -5.67
CA TRP A 27 -14.57 13.74 -4.31
C TRP A 27 -16.02 13.24 -4.25
N LEU A 28 -16.75 13.25 -5.37
CA LEU A 28 -18.05 12.57 -5.45
C LEU A 28 -17.93 11.05 -5.25
N LEU A 29 -16.74 10.47 -5.43
CA LEU A 29 -16.47 9.07 -5.13
C LEU A 29 -16.30 8.82 -3.61
N ALA A 30 -16.02 9.84 -2.80
CA ALA A 30 -15.81 9.70 -1.36
C ALA A 30 -16.96 8.98 -0.64
N PRO A 31 -18.25 9.37 -0.79
CA PRO A 31 -19.35 8.65 -0.13
C PRO A 31 -19.46 7.20 -0.58
N ILE A 32 -19.15 6.90 -1.85
CA ILE A 32 -19.17 5.53 -2.39
C ILE A 32 -18.07 4.69 -1.73
N VAL A 33 -16.85 5.23 -1.67
CA VAL A 33 -15.69 4.53 -1.07
C VAL A 33 -15.87 4.36 0.44
N ILE A 34 -16.33 5.39 1.15
CA ILE A 34 -16.59 5.33 2.58
C ILE A 34 -17.73 4.34 2.87
N GLY A 35 -18.85 4.46 2.17
CA GLY A 35 -20.00 3.59 2.35
C GLY A 35 -19.68 2.12 2.08
N THR A 36 -18.95 1.84 1.00
CA THR A 36 -18.51 0.47 0.71
C THR A 36 -17.48 -0.05 1.71
N SER A 37 -16.56 0.79 2.19
CA SER A 37 -15.60 0.40 3.23
C SER A 37 -16.31 0.05 4.54
N ILE A 38 -17.28 0.87 4.96
CA ILE A 38 -18.10 0.60 6.15
C ILE A 38 -18.92 -0.67 5.95
N ALA A 39 -19.59 -0.83 4.82
CA ALA A 39 -20.39 -2.02 4.53
C ALA A 39 -19.52 -3.28 4.51
N THR A 40 -18.30 -3.19 4.01
CA THR A 40 -17.34 -4.31 4.02
C THR A 40 -16.94 -4.67 5.44
N ALA A 41 -16.68 -3.66 6.29
CA ALA A 41 -16.31 -3.88 7.68
C ALA A 41 -17.47 -4.44 8.53
N MET A 42 -18.72 -4.05 8.23
CA MET A 42 -19.90 -4.48 8.99
C MET A 42 -20.47 -5.82 8.54
N TYR A 43 -20.42 -6.12 7.25
CA TYR A 43 -21.16 -7.25 6.65
C TYR A 43 -20.25 -8.32 6.01
N GLU A 44 -18.93 -8.23 6.21
CA GLU A 44 -17.95 -9.18 5.66
C GLU A 44 -18.17 -9.48 4.17
N LEU A 45 -18.38 -8.42 3.39
CA LEU A 45 -18.74 -8.54 1.98
C LEU A 45 -17.70 -9.37 1.21
N LYS A 46 -18.15 -10.48 0.61
CA LYS A 46 -17.31 -11.30 -0.26
C LYS A 46 -17.20 -10.62 -1.62
N PHE A 47 -16.03 -10.07 -1.89
CA PHE A 47 -15.73 -9.46 -3.20
C PHE A 47 -15.60 -10.53 -4.28
N GLY A 48 -16.30 -10.30 -5.39
CA GLY A 48 -16.29 -11.11 -6.60
C GLY A 48 -16.34 -10.22 -7.84
N PRO A 49 -16.48 -10.79 -9.05
CA PRO A 49 -16.42 -10.04 -10.31
C PRO A 49 -17.40 -8.86 -10.39
N ASN A 50 -18.56 -8.98 -9.71
CA ASN A 50 -19.60 -7.95 -9.67
C ASN A 50 -19.18 -6.65 -8.95
N TRP A 51 -18.08 -6.69 -8.18
CA TRP A 51 -17.60 -5.53 -7.42
C TRP A 51 -16.53 -4.73 -8.16
N THR A 52 -16.17 -5.14 -9.39
CA THR A 52 -15.08 -4.51 -10.17
C THR A 52 -15.25 -3.00 -10.31
N ALA A 53 -16.47 -2.51 -10.54
CA ALA A 53 -16.74 -1.08 -10.66
C ALA A 53 -16.47 -0.32 -9.35
N LEU A 54 -16.85 -0.88 -8.21
CA LEU A 54 -16.61 -0.31 -6.89
C LEU A 54 -15.12 -0.35 -6.54
N SER A 55 -14.43 -1.45 -6.84
CA SER A 55 -12.98 -1.54 -6.69
C SER A 55 -12.27 -0.50 -7.56
N PHE A 56 -12.73 -0.29 -8.80
CA PHE A 56 -12.16 0.71 -9.69
C PHE A 56 -12.40 2.14 -9.20
N ALA A 57 -13.60 2.43 -8.68
CA ALA A 57 -13.91 3.71 -8.04
C ALA A 57 -12.99 3.97 -6.84
N GLY A 58 -12.74 2.94 -6.00
CA GLY A 58 -11.78 3.00 -4.91
C GLY A 58 -10.36 3.30 -5.39
N VAL A 59 -9.88 2.54 -6.39
CA VAL A 59 -8.53 2.75 -6.97
C VAL A 59 -8.37 4.17 -7.51
N ILE A 60 -9.34 4.68 -8.26
CA ILE A 60 -9.34 6.05 -8.78
C ILE A 60 -9.28 7.06 -7.63
N PHE A 61 -10.14 6.90 -6.62
CA PHE A 61 -10.22 7.80 -5.48
C PHE A 61 -8.89 7.85 -4.71
N PHE A 62 -8.30 6.70 -4.37
CA PHE A 62 -7.01 6.64 -3.68
C PHE A 62 -5.87 7.15 -4.53
N SER A 63 -5.91 6.95 -5.86
CA SER A 63 -4.92 7.51 -6.78
C SER A 63 -4.97 9.04 -6.82
N ALA A 64 -6.17 9.62 -6.81
CA ALA A 64 -6.35 11.07 -6.76
C ALA A 64 -5.92 11.64 -5.40
N MET A 65 -6.19 10.92 -4.32
CA MET A 65 -5.74 11.29 -2.99
C MET A 65 -4.21 11.27 -2.91
N ALA A 66 -3.56 10.24 -3.48
CA ALA A 66 -2.10 10.13 -3.52
C ALA A 66 -1.44 11.32 -4.25
N GLN A 67 -1.97 11.75 -5.40
CA GLN A 67 -1.46 12.93 -6.12
C GLN A 67 -1.55 14.22 -5.29
N ARG A 68 -2.63 14.39 -4.52
CA ARG A 68 -2.82 15.59 -3.69
C ARG A 68 -1.96 15.59 -2.43
N ILE A 69 -1.58 14.41 -1.95
CA ILE A 69 -0.70 14.23 -0.78
C ILE A 69 0.76 14.51 -1.13
N GLU A 70 1.16 14.44 -2.41
CA GLU A 70 2.55 14.54 -2.90
C GLU A 70 3.34 15.75 -2.36
N ASN A 71 2.68 16.89 -2.11
CA ASN A 71 3.32 18.11 -1.59
C ASN A 71 3.19 18.30 -0.06
N THR A 72 2.73 17.30 0.67
CA THR A 72 2.58 17.35 2.13
C THR A 72 3.71 16.60 2.83
N GLY A 73 3.98 16.86 4.11
CA GLY A 73 4.97 16.09 4.88
C GLY A 73 4.69 14.59 4.94
N ILE A 74 3.44 14.18 4.66
CA ILE A 74 3.02 12.77 4.59
C ILE A 74 3.58 12.09 3.32
N SER A 75 3.81 12.83 2.21
CA SER A 75 4.35 12.24 0.98
C SER A 75 5.73 11.63 1.18
N ALA A 76 6.59 12.26 2.00
CA ALA A 76 7.91 11.74 2.30
C ALA A 76 7.83 10.33 2.90
N VAL A 77 6.87 10.10 3.81
CA VAL A 77 6.63 8.78 4.42
C VAL A 77 6.10 7.81 3.37
N VAL A 78 5.11 8.21 2.58
CA VAL A 78 4.49 7.33 1.55
C VAL A 78 5.51 6.94 0.48
N ILE A 79 6.35 7.87 0.02
CA ILE A 79 7.44 7.62 -0.93
C ILE A 79 8.48 6.69 -0.30
N TRP A 80 8.86 6.92 0.95
CA TRP A 80 9.82 6.09 1.68
C TRP A 80 9.32 4.63 1.83
N VAL A 81 8.04 4.44 2.16
CA VAL A 81 7.37 3.14 2.19
C VAL A 81 7.32 2.51 0.79
N GLY A 82 6.96 3.29 -0.24
CA GLY A 82 6.87 2.83 -1.62
C GLY A 82 8.20 2.33 -2.19
N GLN A 83 9.30 3.04 -1.93
CA GLN A 83 10.66 2.61 -2.27
C GLN A 83 11.07 1.30 -1.58
N ARG A 84 10.47 1.00 -0.42
CA ARG A 84 10.70 -0.21 0.37
C ARG A 84 9.52 -1.17 0.31
N SER A 85 8.70 -1.06 -0.74
CA SER A 85 7.46 -1.83 -0.89
C SER A 85 7.65 -3.34 -0.76
N ILE A 86 8.80 -3.89 -1.20
CA ILE A 86 9.11 -5.32 -1.02
C ILE A 86 9.26 -5.72 0.45
N VAL A 87 9.84 -4.85 1.29
CA VAL A 87 10.01 -5.09 2.72
C VAL A 87 8.64 -5.07 3.40
N PHE A 88 7.82 -4.06 3.09
CA PHE A 88 6.44 -3.97 3.60
C PHE A 88 5.57 -5.13 3.12
N TYR A 89 5.73 -5.56 1.87
CA TYR A 89 4.99 -6.69 1.31
C TYR A 89 5.35 -8.01 1.99
N VAL A 90 6.62 -8.29 2.27
CA VAL A 90 7.00 -9.54 2.95
C VAL A 90 6.67 -9.46 4.45
N SER A 91 6.96 -8.32 5.09
CA SER A 91 6.75 -8.15 6.53
C SER A 91 5.28 -8.17 6.93
N HIS A 92 4.36 -7.58 6.16
CA HIS A 92 2.95 -7.54 6.57
C HIS A 92 2.37 -8.95 6.74
N ALA A 93 2.71 -9.89 5.86
CA ALA A 93 2.23 -11.28 5.96
C ALA A 93 2.74 -11.95 7.23
N ILE A 94 4.03 -11.78 7.56
CA ILE A 94 4.66 -12.34 8.76
C ILE A 94 3.99 -11.76 10.01
N PHE A 95 3.83 -10.44 10.09
CA PHE A 95 3.23 -9.78 11.25
C PHE A 95 1.75 -10.07 11.41
N ILE A 96 1.01 -10.24 10.31
CA ILE A 96 -0.41 -10.65 10.36
C ILE A 96 -0.53 -12.04 11.00
N VAL A 97 0.27 -13.02 10.55
CA VAL A 97 0.25 -14.38 11.12
C VAL A 97 0.66 -14.37 12.59
N LEU A 98 1.78 -13.72 12.92
CA LEU A 98 2.25 -13.64 14.31
C LEU A 98 1.21 -12.96 15.23
N THR A 99 0.60 -11.87 14.76
CA THR A 99 -0.41 -11.16 15.56
C THR A 99 -1.66 -12.03 15.72
N TYR A 100 -2.08 -12.74 14.67
CA TYR A 100 -3.20 -13.67 14.75
C TYR A 100 -2.94 -14.80 15.74
N ASP A 101 -1.76 -15.43 15.71
CA ASP A 101 -1.40 -16.53 16.61
C ASP A 101 -1.36 -16.06 18.07
N VAL A 102 -0.76 -14.90 18.33
CA VAL A 102 -0.69 -14.31 19.68
C VAL A 102 -2.09 -13.96 20.21
N LEU A 103 -2.92 -13.31 19.39
CA LEU A 103 -4.27 -12.93 19.81
C LEU A 103 -5.18 -14.14 20.00
N SER A 104 -5.02 -15.18 19.17
CA SER A 104 -5.72 -16.45 19.33
C SER A 104 -5.30 -17.16 20.62
N TYR A 105 -4.00 -17.17 20.94
CA TYR A 105 -3.50 -17.70 22.21
C TYR A 105 -4.03 -16.93 23.43
N LEU A 106 -4.20 -15.61 23.31
CA LEU A 106 -4.79 -14.76 24.34
C LEU A 106 -6.33 -14.83 24.39
N GLY A 107 -6.97 -15.62 23.53
CA GLY A 107 -8.41 -15.80 23.49
C GLY A 107 -9.19 -14.59 22.96
N VAL A 108 -8.55 -13.70 22.20
CA VAL A 108 -9.21 -12.53 21.61
C VAL A 108 -10.05 -12.94 20.41
N THR A 109 -11.37 -12.81 20.54
CA THR A 109 -12.34 -13.20 19.50
C THR A 109 -12.84 -12.03 18.65
N SER A 110 -12.54 -10.79 19.03
CA SER A 110 -12.98 -9.60 18.30
C SER A 110 -12.18 -9.41 17.01
N TYR A 111 -12.85 -9.54 15.86
CA TYR A 111 -12.26 -9.29 14.55
C TYR A 111 -11.69 -7.87 14.43
N ALA A 112 -12.41 -6.85 14.91
CA ALA A 112 -11.96 -5.46 14.85
C ALA A 112 -10.69 -5.24 15.67
N ALA A 113 -10.58 -5.86 16.86
CA ALA A 113 -9.38 -5.79 17.68
C ALA A 113 -8.20 -6.52 17.00
N ALA A 114 -8.46 -7.69 16.42
CA ALA A 114 -7.43 -8.45 15.71
C ALA A 114 -6.92 -7.73 14.46
N ALA A 115 -7.83 -7.18 13.64
CA ALA A 115 -7.48 -6.46 12.43
C ALA A 115 -6.70 -5.18 12.75
N SER A 116 -7.15 -4.39 13.74
CA SER A 116 -6.45 -3.15 14.14
C SER A 116 -5.06 -3.41 14.70
N ALA A 117 -4.91 -4.45 15.54
CA ALA A 117 -3.61 -4.88 16.03
C ALA A 117 -2.72 -5.35 14.88
N ALA A 118 -3.22 -6.22 13.99
CA ALA A 118 -2.45 -6.76 12.88
C ALA A 118 -1.96 -5.66 11.93
N ILE A 119 -2.82 -4.68 11.60
CA ILE A 119 -2.43 -3.51 10.79
C ILE A 119 -1.33 -2.72 11.50
N SER A 120 -1.48 -2.45 12.80
CA SER A 120 -0.52 -1.64 13.57
C SER A 120 0.83 -2.34 13.67
N PHE A 121 0.86 -3.63 14.00
CA PHE A 121 2.08 -4.42 14.09
C PHE A 121 2.74 -4.62 12.74
N ALA A 122 1.98 -4.87 11.67
CA ALA A 122 2.52 -4.96 10.32
C ALA A 122 3.17 -3.64 9.86
N LEU A 123 2.56 -2.49 10.18
CA LEU A 123 3.10 -1.19 9.81
C LEU A 123 4.37 -0.87 10.58
N LEU A 124 4.33 -0.99 11.91
CA LEU A 124 5.49 -0.71 12.79
C LEU A 124 6.63 -1.71 12.55
N GLY A 125 6.31 -2.98 12.42
CA GLY A 125 7.26 -4.04 12.11
C GLY A 125 7.88 -3.89 10.73
N GLY A 126 7.09 -3.49 9.73
CA GLY A 126 7.58 -3.14 8.40
C GLY A 126 8.54 -1.95 8.44
N CYS A 127 8.22 -0.90 9.19
CA CYS A 127 9.12 0.24 9.42
C CYS A 127 10.43 -0.19 10.11
N ALA A 128 10.34 -1.00 11.16
CA ALA A 128 11.50 -1.51 11.89
C ALA A 128 12.41 -2.35 10.98
N LEU A 129 11.84 -3.26 10.19
CA LEU A 129 12.60 -4.09 9.24
C LEU A 129 13.20 -3.27 8.10
N ALA A 130 12.50 -2.24 7.63
CA ALA A 130 13.00 -1.31 6.62
C ALA A 130 14.24 -0.55 7.10
N VAL A 131 14.24 -0.07 8.35
CA VAL A 131 15.42 0.54 8.98
C VAL A 131 16.50 -0.51 9.23
N TRP A 132 16.13 -1.69 9.73
CA TRP A 132 17.06 -2.77 10.03
C TRP A 132 17.83 -3.27 8.80
N LYS A 133 17.15 -3.35 7.64
CA LYS A 133 17.75 -3.70 6.34
C LYS A 133 18.91 -2.76 5.97
N GLU A 134 18.80 -1.48 6.28
CA GLU A 134 19.83 -0.48 5.97
C GLU A 134 21.06 -0.62 6.87
N ILE A 135 20.87 -1.14 8.08
CA ILE A 135 21.93 -1.29 9.08
C ILE A 135 22.64 -2.64 8.93
N TRP A 136 21.92 -3.73 8.62
CA TRP A 136 22.46 -5.10 8.63
C TRP A 136 22.46 -5.77 7.23
N LYS A 137 23.66 -6.01 6.68
CA LYS A 137 23.86 -6.67 5.37
C LYS A 137 23.18 -8.05 5.25
N LEU A 138 23.08 -8.81 6.34
CA LEU A 138 22.44 -10.12 6.38
C LEU A 138 20.93 -10.05 6.12
N ALA A 139 20.24 -9.04 6.66
CA ALA A 139 18.82 -8.81 6.41
C ALA A 139 18.57 -8.33 4.96
N SER A 140 19.58 -7.70 4.34
CA SER A 140 19.48 -7.24 2.96
C SER A 140 19.30 -8.37 1.96
N TRP A 141 19.82 -9.57 2.23
CA TRP A 141 19.64 -10.75 1.37
C TRP A 141 18.17 -11.18 1.25
N LEU A 142 17.39 -11.05 2.33
CA LEU A 142 15.97 -11.43 2.36
C LEU A 142 15.09 -10.55 1.46
N PHE A 143 15.56 -9.33 1.16
CA PHE A 143 14.79 -8.28 0.49
C PHE A 143 15.49 -7.73 -0.75
N SER A 144 16.50 -8.41 -1.26
CA SER A 144 17.27 -7.99 -2.44
C SER A 144 17.40 -9.16 -3.41
N LEU A 145 17.12 -8.90 -4.69
CA LEU A 145 17.42 -9.85 -5.75
C LEU A 145 18.95 -9.98 -5.89
N PRO A 146 19.51 -11.20 -5.79
CA PRO A 146 20.94 -11.39 -5.98
C PRO A 146 21.29 -11.08 -7.44
N GLY A 147 22.08 -10.02 -7.68
CA GLY A 147 22.66 -9.72 -9.00
C GLY A 147 22.44 -8.30 -9.53
N LEU A 148 21.51 -7.51 -8.98
CA LEU A 148 21.34 -6.11 -9.38
C LEU A 148 22.27 -5.22 -8.55
N ARG A 149 23.52 -5.05 -9.03
CA ARG A 149 24.35 -3.93 -8.57
C ARG A 149 23.59 -2.62 -8.89
N PRO A 150 23.53 -1.64 -7.97
CA PRO A 150 23.00 -0.33 -8.28
C PRO A 150 23.96 0.37 -9.25
N ARG A 151 23.73 0.19 -10.55
CA ARG A 151 24.24 1.11 -11.57
C ARG A 151 23.18 2.19 -11.76
N LEU A 152 23.63 3.43 -11.69
CA LEU A 152 22.97 4.67 -12.12
C LEU A 152 22.17 5.41 -11.04
N GLN A 153 22.84 6.33 -10.36
CA GLN A 153 22.34 7.69 -10.10
C GLN A 153 23.53 8.67 -10.04
N THR A 154 24.13 8.90 -11.21
CA THR A 154 24.87 10.13 -11.49
C THR A 154 24.20 10.81 -12.66
N VAL A 155 22.96 11.28 -12.47
CA VAL A 155 22.41 12.33 -13.32
C VAL A 155 22.90 13.63 -12.68
N ARG A 156 23.98 14.20 -13.23
CA ARG A 156 24.35 15.57 -12.91
C ARG A 156 23.23 16.47 -13.43
N PRO A 157 22.69 17.41 -12.63
CA PRO A 157 21.84 18.46 -13.16
C PRO A 157 22.69 19.34 -14.08
N THR A 158 22.29 19.45 -15.34
CA THR A 158 22.68 20.54 -16.25
C THR A 158 21.63 21.62 -16.20
#